data_AF-A0A3D2XKW7-F1
#
_entry.id   AF-A0A3D2XKW7-F1
#
_cell.length_a   1.000
_cell.length_b   1.000
_cell.length_c   1.000
_cell.angle_alpha   90.00
_cell.angle_beta   90.00
_cell.angle_gamma   90.00
#
_symmetry.space_group_name_H-M   'P 1'
#
loop_
_entity.id
_entity.type
_entity.pdbx_description
1 polymer ?
#
loop_
_entity_poly.entity_id
_entity_poly.type
_entity_poly.pdbx_seq_one_letter_code
_entity_poly.pdbx_strand_id
1 'polypeptide(L)'
;MLKKSNLLKIFIAFGYLLFNGCGSTAPILSTPIENIDQTPVKISDLSEKEEQSWSHLDLIKDTIPGVSLELAYEKLVKPKSKTVIVAVIDSGIDISHEDLNANVWVNEDEIPNNGIDDDKNGYVDDINGWNFLGESCNEQLEYVRLLASNDTSNPRFEEAQKLHEKEVSKYSGTRERYSAIVTRLKASSAALLEYLEKD
;
A
#
# COMPACT_ATOMS: atom_id res chain seq x y z
N MET A 1 -18.39 -63.99 -35.60
CA MET A 1 -19.24 -64.44 -34.48
C MET A 1 -18.37 -64.68 -33.25
N LEU A 2 -18.18 -63.68 -32.37
CA LEU A 2 -17.63 -63.94 -31.04
C LEU A 2 -18.72 -64.60 -30.19
N LYS A 3 -18.44 -65.81 -29.68
CA LYS A 3 -19.36 -66.52 -28.78
C LYS A 3 -19.63 -65.65 -27.55
N LYS A 4 -20.91 -65.53 -27.14
CA LYS A 4 -21.37 -64.78 -25.95
C LYS A 4 -20.54 -65.05 -24.68
N SER A 5 -19.93 -66.22 -24.53
CA SER A 5 -19.07 -66.54 -23.38
C SER A 5 -17.71 -65.83 -23.40
N ASN A 6 -17.18 -65.44 -24.56
CA ASN A 6 -15.93 -64.68 -24.66
C ASN A 6 -16.16 -63.19 -24.34
N LEU A 7 -17.33 -62.65 -24.67
CA LEU A 7 -17.70 -61.27 -24.35
C LEU A 7 -17.84 -61.08 -22.82
N LEU A 8 -18.46 -62.05 -22.13
CA LEU A 8 -18.59 -62.03 -20.67
C LEU A 8 -17.23 -62.12 -19.96
N LYS A 9 -16.30 -62.94 -20.48
CA LYS A 9 -14.93 -63.04 -19.94
C LYS A 9 -14.13 -61.75 -20.13
N ILE A 10 -14.32 -61.05 -21.24
CA ILE A 10 -13.68 -59.75 -21.51
C ILE A 10 -14.23 -58.68 -20.56
N PHE A 11 -15.54 -58.64 -20.30
CA PHE A 11 -16.14 -57.73 -19.33
C PHE A 11 -15.66 -57.99 -17.88
N ILE A 12 -15.53 -59.26 -17.48
CA ILE A 12 -15.00 -59.62 -16.16
C ILE A 12 -13.51 -59.22 -16.04
N ALA A 13 -12.71 -59.43 -17.08
CA ALA A 13 -11.29 -59.05 -17.09
C ALA A 13 -11.09 -57.52 -17.05
N PHE A 14 -11.96 -56.75 -17.73
CA PHE A 14 -11.90 -55.28 -17.73
C PHE A 14 -12.36 -54.68 -16.38
N GLY A 15 -13.34 -55.32 -15.72
CA GLY A 15 -13.78 -54.93 -14.37
C GLY A 15 -12.71 -55.12 -13.29
N TYR A 16 -11.89 -56.16 -13.39
CA TYR A 16 -10.77 -56.39 -12.46
C TYR A 16 -9.63 -55.36 -12.64
N LEU A 17 -9.44 -54.84 -13.85
CA LEU A 17 -8.44 -53.81 -14.13
C LEU A 17 -8.84 -52.43 -13.55
N LEU A 18 -10.14 -52.14 -13.46
CA LEU A 18 -10.65 -50.86 -12.96
C LEU A 18 -10.65 -50.74 -11.42
N PHE A 19 -10.64 -51.85 -10.69
CA PHE A 19 -10.57 -51.84 -9.21
C PHE A 19 -9.15 -51.75 -8.64
N ASN A 20 -8.11 -51.86 -9.48
CA ASN A 20 -6.71 -51.67 -9.07
C ASN A 20 -6.15 -50.29 -9.47
N GLY A 21 -7.02 -49.38 -9.91
CA GLY A 21 -6.67 -48.01 -10.30
C GLY A 21 -6.69 -47.04 -9.13
N CYS A 22 -5.50 -46.63 -8.68
CA CYS A 22 -5.22 -45.41 -7.92
C CYS A 22 -5.75 -45.32 -6.47
N GLY A 23 -5.27 -46.22 -5.60
CA GLY A 23 -5.08 -45.89 -4.20
C GLY A 23 -3.63 -45.43 -4.00
N SER A 24 -3.37 -44.12 -3.98
CA SER A 24 -2.10 -43.63 -3.47
C SER A 24 -2.06 -43.92 -1.97
N THR A 25 -1.47 -45.04 -1.58
CA THR A 25 -1.11 -45.33 -0.18
C THR A 25 0.26 -44.73 0.13
N ALA A 26 0.55 -43.52 -0.37
CA ALA A 26 1.66 -42.77 0.18
C ALA A 26 1.39 -42.70 1.69
N PRO A 27 2.25 -43.27 2.56
CA PRO A 27 2.08 -43.13 3.98
C PRO A 27 2.01 -41.62 4.23
N ILE A 28 0.95 -41.18 4.91
CA ILE A 28 0.88 -39.83 5.43
C ILE A 28 2.16 -39.69 6.26
N LEU A 29 3.10 -38.90 5.77
CA LEU A 29 4.32 -38.57 6.49
C LEU A 29 3.87 -37.64 7.63
N SER A 30 3.26 -38.23 8.66
CA SER A 30 3.04 -37.56 9.92
C SER A 30 4.43 -37.23 10.42
N THR A 31 4.69 -35.95 10.65
CA THR A 31 5.82 -35.56 11.47
C THR A 31 5.75 -36.38 12.77
N PRO A 32 6.90 -36.87 13.28
CA PRO A 32 6.93 -37.48 14.60
C PRO A 32 6.23 -36.55 15.59
N ILE A 33 5.39 -37.09 16.48
CA ILE A 33 4.66 -36.31 17.50
C ILE A 33 5.61 -35.43 18.34
N GLU A 34 6.88 -35.83 18.44
CA GLU A 34 7.96 -35.10 19.09
C GLU A 34 8.34 -33.77 18.40
N ASN A 35 7.95 -33.58 17.13
CA ASN A 35 8.16 -32.35 16.35
C ASN A 35 6.88 -31.50 16.18
N ILE A 36 5.84 -31.77 16.97
CA ILE A 36 4.68 -30.87 17.03
C ILE A 36 5.13 -29.64 17.83
N ASP A 37 5.04 -28.47 17.20
CA ASP A 37 5.29 -27.19 17.85
C ASP A 37 4.37 -27.05 19.08
N GLN A 38 4.96 -27.11 20.27
CA GLN A 38 4.25 -27.02 21.56
C GLN A 38 4.05 -25.57 21.99
N THR A 39 4.36 -24.59 21.14
CA THR A 39 4.15 -23.19 21.49
C THR A 39 2.66 -22.93 21.77
N PRO A 40 2.33 -22.33 22.92
CA PRO A 40 0.94 -22.06 23.28
C PRO A 40 0.38 -20.97 22.37
N VAL A 41 -0.48 -21.36 21.43
CA VAL A 41 -1.22 -20.42 20.57
C VAL A 41 -2.57 -20.13 21.20
N LYS A 42 -2.99 -18.86 21.20
CA LYS A 42 -4.35 -18.46 21.61
C LYS A 42 -5.39 -18.95 20.61
N ILE A 43 -6.41 -19.67 21.08
CA ILE A 43 -7.49 -20.26 20.25
C ILE A 43 -8.84 -19.52 20.44
N SER A 44 -8.90 -18.58 21.38
CA SER A 44 -10.08 -17.73 21.62
C SER A 44 -9.99 -16.44 20.82
N ASP A 45 -11.13 -15.77 20.65
CA ASP A 45 -11.18 -14.42 20.08
C ASP A 45 -10.29 -13.43 20.85
N LEU A 46 -9.77 -12.45 20.12
CA LEU A 46 -9.00 -11.34 20.67
C LEU A 46 -9.93 -10.37 21.40
N SER A 47 -9.44 -9.80 22.50
CA SER A 47 -10.08 -8.62 23.08
C SER A 47 -9.85 -7.40 22.16
N GLU A 48 -10.69 -6.38 22.27
CA GLU A 48 -10.60 -5.15 21.46
C GLU A 48 -9.21 -4.49 21.53
N LYS A 49 -8.56 -4.54 22.70
CA LYS A 49 -7.20 -4.01 22.88
C LYS A 49 -6.16 -4.85 22.14
N GLU A 50 -6.25 -6.17 22.27
CA GLU A 50 -5.36 -7.09 21.55
C GLU A 50 -5.56 -6.95 20.04
N GLU A 51 -6.78 -6.75 19.56
CA GLU A 51 -7.05 -6.55 18.14
C GLU A 51 -6.42 -5.26 17.58
N GLN A 52 -6.31 -4.21 18.39
CA GLN A 52 -5.67 -2.96 17.96
C GLN A 52 -4.13 -3.04 17.94
N SER A 53 -3.51 -3.91 18.76
CA SER A 53 -2.05 -3.97 18.93
C SER A 53 -1.43 -5.35 18.77
N TRP A 54 -2.16 -6.35 18.24
CA TRP A 54 -1.70 -7.74 18.14
C TRP A 54 -0.35 -7.87 17.43
N SER A 55 -0.10 -7.00 16.44
CA SER A 55 1.12 -6.99 15.66
C SER A 55 2.36 -6.71 16.50
N HIS A 56 2.21 -6.10 17.69
CA HIS A 56 3.30 -5.79 18.60
C HIS A 56 3.60 -6.90 19.63
N LEU A 57 2.72 -7.88 19.75
CA LEU A 57 2.78 -8.93 20.77
C LEU A 57 3.76 -10.05 20.40
N ASP A 58 4.07 -10.91 21.37
CA ASP A 58 4.97 -12.04 21.23
C ASP A 58 4.25 -13.38 21.43
N LEU A 59 4.59 -14.37 20.59
CA LEU A 59 3.94 -15.68 20.65
C LEU A 59 4.21 -16.43 21.97
N ILE A 60 5.42 -16.33 22.52
CA ILE A 60 5.79 -17.09 23.72
C ILE A 60 5.25 -16.39 24.98
N LYS A 61 5.30 -15.06 25.01
CA LYS A 61 4.85 -14.25 26.15
C LYS A 61 3.34 -14.08 26.19
N ASP A 62 2.73 -13.75 25.06
CA ASP A 62 1.35 -13.27 24.97
C ASP A 62 0.42 -14.27 24.26
N THR A 63 0.96 -15.40 23.76
CA THR A 63 0.24 -16.44 23.00
C THR A 63 -0.35 -15.96 21.67
N ILE A 64 -0.01 -14.74 21.25
CA ILE A 64 -0.48 -14.07 20.02
C ILE A 64 0.72 -13.84 19.10
N PRO A 65 0.67 -14.32 17.84
CA PRO A 65 1.78 -14.15 16.92
C PRO A 65 1.86 -12.71 16.39
N GLY A 66 2.81 -11.92 16.91
CA GLY A 66 3.19 -10.61 16.40
C GLY A 66 4.69 -10.50 16.14
N VAL A 67 5.20 -9.28 15.94
CA VAL A 67 6.62 -9.00 15.70
C VAL A 67 7.44 -8.85 16.98
N SER A 68 6.87 -9.16 18.14
CA SER A 68 7.50 -9.07 19.46
C SER A 68 8.06 -7.68 19.78
N LEU A 69 7.40 -6.63 19.30
CA LEU A 69 7.84 -5.24 19.43
C LEU A 69 7.88 -4.80 20.89
N GLU A 70 6.82 -5.06 21.66
CA GLU A 70 6.76 -4.68 23.08
C GLU A 70 7.84 -5.38 23.90
N LEU A 71 8.06 -6.67 23.62
CA LEU A 71 9.12 -7.46 24.26
C LEU A 71 10.51 -6.90 23.91
N ALA A 72 10.71 -6.45 22.68
CA ALA A 72 11.94 -5.79 22.26
C ALA A 72 12.16 -4.45 22.98
N TYR A 73 11.11 -3.63 23.14
CA TYR A 73 11.18 -2.40 23.93
C TYR A 73 11.56 -2.67 25.39
N GLU A 74 10.95 -3.69 26.01
CA GLU A 74 11.24 -4.07 27.40
C GLU A 74 12.69 -4.56 27.59
N LYS A 75 13.19 -5.39 26.67
CA LYS A 75 14.48 -6.10 26.84
C LYS A 75 15.67 -5.40 26.21
N LEU A 76 15.47 -4.71 25.08
CA LEU A 76 16.56 -4.24 24.22
C LEU A 76 16.77 -2.73 24.30
N VAL A 77 15.72 -1.95 24.57
CA VAL A 77 15.83 -0.49 24.64
C VAL A 77 16.48 -0.10 25.96
N LYS A 78 17.75 0.30 25.86
CA LYS A 78 18.57 0.79 26.98
C LYS A 78 18.56 2.31 27.03
N PRO A 79 18.79 2.93 28.19
CA PRO A 79 18.81 4.39 28.35
C PRO A 79 19.91 5.14 27.58
N LYS A 80 20.80 4.43 26.87
CA LYS A 80 21.81 5.02 25.99
C LYS A 80 21.63 4.48 24.57
N SER A 81 20.75 5.09 23.79
CA SER A 81 20.62 4.88 22.35
C SER A 81 21.44 5.93 21.59
N LYS A 82 21.77 5.64 20.32
CA LYS A 82 22.27 6.64 19.38
C LYS A 82 21.10 7.06 18.50
N THR A 83 20.92 8.36 18.32
CA THR A 83 19.98 8.90 17.32
C THR A 83 20.49 8.54 15.94
N VAL A 84 19.60 8.00 15.09
CA VAL A 84 19.89 7.65 13.70
C VAL A 84 18.93 8.44 12.84
N ILE A 85 19.46 9.09 11.80
CA ILE A 85 18.64 9.77 10.79
C ILE A 85 18.24 8.72 9.75
N VAL A 86 16.94 8.61 9.49
CA VAL A 86 16.37 7.66 8.52
C VAL A 86 15.68 8.46 7.42
N ALA A 87 16.13 8.29 6.18
CA ALA A 87 15.48 8.89 5.02
C ALA A 87 14.28 8.03 4.58
N VAL A 88 13.10 8.65 4.50
CA VAL A 88 11.87 8.02 4.01
C VAL A 88 11.57 8.57 2.62
N ILE A 89 11.49 7.69 1.62
CA ILE A 89 11.17 8.05 0.23
C ILE A 89 9.77 7.52 -0.05
N ASP A 90 8.78 8.39 0.12
CA ASP A 90 7.37 8.08 -0.05
C ASP A 90 6.65 9.31 -0.63
N SER A 91 5.33 9.40 -0.49
CA SER A 91 4.53 10.56 -0.92
C SER A 91 4.63 11.79 -0.02
N GLY A 92 5.41 11.71 1.05
CA GLY A 92 5.59 12.77 2.04
C GLY A 92 5.19 12.31 3.43
N ILE A 93 5.24 13.25 4.38
CA ILE A 93 4.86 13.00 5.78
C ILE A 93 4.16 14.24 6.34
N ASP A 94 3.18 14.04 7.21
CA ASP A 94 2.61 15.13 7.99
C ASP A 94 3.57 15.48 9.13
N ILE A 95 4.41 16.50 8.89
CA ILE A 95 5.36 17.00 9.88
C ILE A 95 4.69 17.67 11.09
N SER A 96 3.39 17.98 11.01
CA SER A 96 2.63 18.60 12.09
C SER A 96 1.94 17.59 13.02
N HIS A 97 2.02 16.30 12.69
CA HIS A 97 1.39 15.24 13.46
C HIS A 97 1.99 15.12 14.87
N GLU A 98 1.15 15.04 15.90
CA GLU A 98 1.57 15.12 17.31
C GLU A 98 2.59 14.05 17.71
N ASP A 99 2.39 12.80 17.27
CA ASP A 99 3.30 11.68 17.56
C ASP A 99 4.59 11.68 16.73
N LEU A 100 4.65 12.45 15.64
CA LEU A 100 5.80 12.46 14.73
C LEU A 100 6.70 13.66 14.94
N ASN A 101 6.13 14.82 15.31
CA ASN A 101 6.81 16.11 15.43
C ASN A 101 8.13 16.02 16.22
N ALA A 102 8.16 15.26 17.32
CA ALA A 102 9.36 15.10 18.14
C ALA A 102 10.52 14.34 17.45
N ASN A 103 10.23 13.60 16.37
CA ASN A 103 11.18 12.75 15.66
C ASN A 103 11.44 13.22 14.21
N VAL A 104 10.83 14.31 13.75
CA VAL A 104 11.08 14.87 12.41
C VAL A 104 12.49 15.44 12.37
N TRP A 105 13.25 15.07 11.34
CA TRP A 105 14.58 15.60 11.11
C TRP A 105 14.52 17.07 10.68
N VAL A 106 15.48 17.88 11.15
CA VAL A 106 15.65 19.29 10.78
C VAL A 106 17.01 19.48 10.11
N ASN A 107 17.03 20.09 8.94
CA ASN A 107 18.26 20.54 8.28
C ASN A 107 18.83 21.74 9.04
N GLU A 108 19.88 21.54 9.83
CA GLU A 108 20.52 22.60 10.62
C GLU A 108 21.36 23.56 9.75
N ASP A 109 21.66 23.16 8.50
CA ASP A 109 22.44 23.96 7.56
C ASP A 109 21.56 24.96 6.76
N GLU A 110 20.25 24.94 6.96
CA GLU A 110 19.27 25.82 6.30
C GLU A 110 18.63 26.85 7.24
N ILE A 111 18.33 28.05 6.74
CA ILE A 111 17.59 29.10 7.45
C ILE A 111 16.15 29.13 6.95
N PRO A 112 15.15 28.77 7.79
CA PRO A 112 13.77 28.63 7.34
C PRO A 112 13.16 29.89 6.71
N ASN A 113 12.57 29.72 5.52
CA ASN A 113 11.78 30.71 4.79
C ASN A 113 12.58 31.94 4.34
N ASN A 114 13.87 31.78 4.03
CA ASN A 114 14.69 32.87 3.48
C ASN A 114 14.68 32.89 1.94
N GLY A 115 14.17 31.83 1.29
CA GLY A 115 14.11 31.69 -0.16
C GLY A 115 15.48 31.43 -0.81
N ILE A 116 16.46 30.96 -0.04
CA ILE A 116 17.85 30.71 -0.45
C ILE A 116 18.16 29.25 -0.13
N ASP A 117 18.92 28.60 -1.01
CA ASP A 117 19.59 27.32 -0.74
C ASP A 117 20.89 27.64 0.00
N ASP A 118 20.86 27.53 1.33
CA ASP A 118 21.93 27.96 2.23
C ASP A 118 23.07 26.92 2.27
N ASP A 119 22.72 25.63 2.20
CA ASP A 119 23.66 24.51 2.24
C ASP A 119 24.25 24.16 0.85
N LYS A 120 23.67 24.70 -0.23
CA LYS A 120 24.05 24.54 -1.64
C LYS A 120 23.87 23.12 -2.15
N ASN A 121 22.89 22.40 -1.63
CA ASN A 121 22.57 21.04 -2.05
C ASN A 121 21.68 20.99 -3.31
N GLY A 122 21.15 22.13 -3.76
CA GLY A 122 20.27 22.27 -4.92
C GLY A 122 18.79 22.38 -4.59
N TYR A 123 18.41 22.42 -3.31
CA TYR A 123 17.04 22.51 -2.81
C TYR A 123 16.91 23.75 -1.92
N VAL A 124 15.92 24.60 -2.21
CA VAL A 124 15.72 25.86 -1.48
C VAL A 124 14.82 25.61 -0.26
N ASP A 125 15.25 26.00 0.93
CA ASP A 125 14.47 25.90 2.18
C ASP A 125 14.04 24.45 2.52
N ASP A 126 14.89 23.44 2.33
CA ASP A 126 14.57 22.01 2.56
C ASP A 126 14.65 21.56 4.03
N ILE A 127 14.02 22.33 4.93
CA ILE A 127 14.13 22.23 6.40
C ILE A 127 13.81 20.83 6.95
N ASN A 128 12.83 20.12 6.39
CA ASN A 128 12.42 18.80 6.87
C ASN A 128 12.52 17.73 5.77
N GLY A 129 13.33 17.98 4.75
CA GLY A 129 13.42 17.18 3.53
C GLY A 129 12.77 17.89 2.34
N TRP A 130 12.61 17.15 1.25
CA TRP A 130 12.30 17.73 -0.06
C TRP A 130 11.18 17.02 -0.79
N ASN A 131 10.35 17.80 -1.49
CA ASN A 131 9.37 17.28 -2.45
C ASN A 131 9.93 17.30 -3.88
N PHE A 132 10.34 16.13 -4.37
CA PHE A 132 10.85 15.96 -5.73
C PHE A 132 9.80 16.18 -6.83
N LEU A 133 8.51 16.23 -6.48
CA LEU A 133 7.41 16.53 -7.40
C LEU A 133 7.11 18.05 -7.48
N GLY A 134 7.87 18.90 -6.78
CA GLY A 134 7.72 20.36 -6.78
C GLY A 134 6.46 20.85 -6.05
N GLU A 135 5.78 21.87 -6.58
CA GLU A 135 4.51 22.37 -6.01
C GLU A 135 3.33 21.39 -6.12
N SER A 136 3.51 20.22 -6.75
CA SER A 136 2.43 19.26 -6.86
C SER A 136 2.24 18.52 -5.54
N CYS A 137 1.19 18.92 -4.82
CA CYS A 137 0.72 18.27 -3.59
C CYS A 137 -0.17 17.04 -3.87
N ASN A 138 -0.40 16.71 -5.14
CA ASN A 138 -1.26 15.60 -5.53
C ASN A 138 -0.39 14.46 -6.05
N GLU A 139 -0.37 13.36 -5.30
CA GLU A 139 0.04 12.07 -5.83
C GLU A 139 -0.67 11.83 -7.17
N GLN A 140 0.09 11.45 -8.19
CA GLN A 140 -0.51 11.08 -9.46
C GLN A 140 -1.22 9.74 -9.29
N LEU A 141 -2.55 9.76 -9.27
CA LEU A 141 -3.38 8.55 -9.11
C LEU A 141 -3.01 7.51 -10.18
N GLU A 142 -2.93 6.23 -9.78
CA GLU A 142 -2.46 5.15 -10.67
C GLU A 142 -3.24 5.06 -11.99
N TYR A 143 -4.56 5.31 -11.97
CA TYR A 143 -5.36 5.32 -13.20
C TYR A 143 -4.95 6.45 -14.15
N VAL A 144 -4.48 7.60 -13.64
CA VAL A 144 -3.97 8.71 -14.45
C VAL A 144 -2.65 8.32 -15.09
N ARG A 145 -1.77 7.61 -14.36
CA ARG A 145 -0.51 7.08 -14.92
C ARG A 145 -0.77 6.07 -16.05
N LEU A 146 -1.70 5.14 -15.86
CA LEU A 146 -2.07 4.14 -16.87
C LEU A 146 -2.64 4.77 -18.14
N LEU A 147 -3.49 5.79 -18.01
CA LEU A 147 -4.03 6.51 -19.17
C LEU A 147 -2.97 7.34 -19.88
N ALA A 148 -2.05 7.96 -19.13
CA ALA A 148 -0.94 8.73 -19.69
C ALA A 148 0.09 7.85 -20.42
N SER A 149 0.32 6.62 -19.97
CA SER A 149 1.25 5.69 -20.64
C SER A 149 0.71 5.17 -21.97
N ASN A 150 -0.61 5.21 -22.17
CA ASN A 150 -1.31 4.71 -23.36
C ASN A 150 -1.00 3.24 -23.68
N ASP A 151 -0.60 2.46 -22.67
CA ASP A 151 -0.31 1.04 -22.79
C ASP A 151 -1.59 0.21 -22.62
N THR A 152 -2.27 -0.05 -23.73
CA THR A 152 -3.50 -0.84 -23.77
C THR A 152 -3.28 -2.33 -23.49
N SER A 153 -2.03 -2.80 -23.39
CA SER A 153 -1.72 -4.18 -23.02
C SER A 153 -1.83 -4.42 -21.51
N ASN A 154 -1.83 -3.36 -20.70
CA ASN A 154 -1.96 -3.46 -19.26
C ASN A 154 -3.36 -3.97 -18.87
N PRO A 155 -3.48 -5.03 -18.04
CA PRO A 155 -4.77 -5.60 -17.62
C PRO A 155 -5.73 -4.60 -16.97
N ARG A 156 -5.21 -3.49 -16.42
CA ARG A 156 -6.00 -2.47 -15.71
C ARG A 156 -6.29 -1.23 -16.54
N PHE A 157 -5.88 -1.18 -17.80
CA PHE A 157 -6.09 0.00 -18.65
C PHE A 157 -7.58 0.32 -18.85
N GLU A 158 -8.39 -0.71 -19.12
CA GLU A 158 -9.84 -0.54 -19.30
C GLU A 158 -10.56 -0.11 -18.00
N GLU A 159 -10.12 -0.64 -16.86
CA GLU A 159 -10.60 -0.24 -15.53
C GLU A 159 -10.29 1.25 -15.27
N ALA A 160 -9.06 1.67 -15.56
CA ALA A 160 -8.61 3.05 -15.43
C ALA A 160 -9.41 4.01 -16.30
N GLN A 161 -9.72 3.62 -17.54
CA GLN A 161 -10.54 4.41 -18.45
C GLN A 161 -11.96 4.61 -17.91
N LYS A 162 -12.61 3.54 -17.45
CA LYS A 162 -13.94 3.60 -16.84
C LYS A 162 -13.97 4.47 -15.60
N LEU A 163 -12.96 4.38 -14.75
CA LEU A 163 -12.83 5.20 -13.55
C LEU A 163 -12.67 6.69 -13.91
N HIS A 164 -11.82 7.00 -14.88
CA HIS A 164 -11.62 8.37 -15.36
C HIS A 164 -12.92 8.97 -15.92
N GLU A 165 -13.63 8.24 -16.78
CA GLU A 165 -14.91 8.70 -17.33
C GLU A 165 -15.95 8.98 -16.23
N LYS A 166 -16.02 8.11 -15.22
CA LYS A 166 -16.90 8.29 -14.05
C LYS A 166 -16.55 9.54 -13.26
N GLU A 167 -15.27 9.76 -12.95
CA GLU A 167 -14.82 10.94 -12.19
C GLU A 167 -15.02 12.23 -12.99
N VAL A 168 -14.71 12.23 -14.29
CA VAL A 168 -14.97 13.37 -15.18
C VAL A 168 -16.47 13.68 -15.25
N SER A 169 -17.32 12.66 -15.38
CA SER A 169 -18.77 12.84 -15.40
C SER A 169 -19.27 13.43 -14.08
N LYS A 170 -18.82 12.91 -12.94
CA LYS A 170 -19.17 13.39 -11.59
C LYS A 170 -18.88 14.87 -11.39
N TYR A 171 -17.77 15.37 -11.93
CA TYR A 171 -17.35 16.77 -11.75
C TYR A 171 -17.62 17.66 -12.96
N SER A 172 -18.22 17.15 -14.04
CA SER A 172 -18.47 17.88 -15.28
C SER A 172 -19.24 19.20 -15.07
N GLY A 173 -20.38 19.16 -14.37
CA GLY A 173 -21.18 20.35 -14.08
C GLY A 173 -20.47 21.37 -13.19
N THR A 174 -19.70 20.88 -12.20
CA THR A 174 -18.87 21.75 -11.35
C THR A 174 -17.78 22.44 -12.15
N ARG A 175 -17.12 21.71 -13.06
CA ARG A 175 -16.10 22.24 -13.98
C ARG A 175 -16.68 23.34 -14.87
N GLU A 176 -17.85 23.12 -15.45
CA GLU A 176 -18.53 24.13 -16.28
C GLU A 176 -18.87 25.39 -15.48
N ARG A 177 -19.42 25.23 -14.27
CA ARG A 177 -19.73 26.33 -13.37
C ARG A 177 -18.47 27.16 -13.05
N TYR A 178 -17.39 26.52 -12.63
CA TYR A 178 -16.14 27.23 -12.33
C TYR A 178 -15.51 27.85 -13.57
N SER A 179 -15.55 27.18 -14.71
CA SER A 179 -15.09 27.74 -15.98
C SER A 179 -15.83 29.04 -16.34
N ALA A 180 -17.15 29.07 -16.18
CA ALA A 180 -17.94 30.28 -16.41
C ALA A 180 -17.57 31.42 -15.43
N ILE A 181 -17.32 31.10 -14.15
CA ILE A 181 -16.88 32.07 -13.15
C ILE A 181 -15.50 32.64 -13.50
N VAL A 182 -14.54 31.79 -13.86
CA VAL A 182 -13.18 32.20 -14.25
C VAL A 182 -13.23 33.11 -15.47
N THR A 183 -14.05 32.81 -16.48
CA THR A 183 -14.22 33.67 -17.66
C THR A 183 -14.75 35.05 -17.27
N ARG A 184 -15.74 35.13 -16.37
CA ARG A 184 -16.28 36.41 -15.87
C ARG A 184 -15.26 37.19 -15.05
N LEU A 185 -14.48 36.50 -14.20
CA LEU A 185 -13.41 37.11 -13.41
C LEU A 185 -12.32 37.68 -14.31
N LYS A 186 -11.90 36.95 -15.33
CA LYS A 186 -10.93 37.44 -16.33
C LYS A 186 -11.43 38.68 -17.05
N ALA A 187 -12.69 38.67 -17.49
CA ALA A 187 -13.29 39.83 -18.14
C ALA A 187 -13.38 41.05 -17.20
N SER A 188 -13.80 40.83 -15.95
CA SER A 188 -13.88 41.90 -14.95
C SER A 188 -12.50 42.44 -14.57
N SER A 189 -11.50 41.57 -14.45
CA SER A 189 -10.10 41.96 -14.18
C SER A 189 -9.52 42.79 -15.31
N ALA A 190 -9.74 42.39 -16.56
CA ALA A 190 -9.28 43.16 -17.72
C ALA A 190 -9.92 44.55 -17.76
N ALA A 191 -11.23 44.66 -17.51
CA ALA A 191 -11.92 45.94 -17.47
C ALA A 191 -11.43 46.86 -16.32
N LEU A 192 -11.07 46.28 -15.17
CA LEU A 192 -10.49 47.03 -14.05
C LEU A 192 -9.07 47.52 -14.35
N LEU A 193 -8.24 46.70 -14.98
CA LEU A 193 -6.89 47.09 -15.40
C LEU A 193 -6.96 48.25 -16.41
N GLU A 194 -7.88 48.17 -17.38
CA GLU A 194 -8.15 49.26 -18.33
C GLU A 194 -8.61 50.54 -17.63
N TYR A 195 -9.56 50.45 -16.69
CA TYR A 195 -10.05 51.61 -15.94
C TYR A 195 -8.98 52.24 -15.04
N LEU A 196 -8.06 51.45 -14.48
CA LEU A 196 -7.03 51.90 -13.55
C LEU A 196 -5.72 52.33 -14.24
N GLU A 197 -5.65 52.27 -15.58
CA GLU A 197 -4.45 52.55 -16.38
C GLU A 197 -3.22 51.75 -15.89
N LYS A 198 -3.44 50.48 -15.54
CA LYS A 198 -2.38 49.57 -15.09
C LYS A 198 -2.29 48.37 -16.03
N ASP A 199 -1.08 48.05 -16.46
CA ASP A 199 -0.75 46.85 -17.24
C ASP A 199 -0.90 45.57 -16.40
#